data_AF-A0A085ZED5-F1
#
_entry.id   AF-A0A085ZED5-F1
#
_cell.length_a   1.000
_cell.length_b   1.000
_cell.length_c   1.000
_cell.angle_alpha   90.00
_cell.angle_beta   90.00
_cell.angle_gamma   90.00
#
_symmetry.space_group_name_H-M   'P 1'
#
loop_
_entity.id
_entity.type
_entity.pdbx_description
1 polymer ?
#
loop_
_entity_poly.entity_id
_entity_poly.type
_entity_poly.pdbx_seq_one_letter_code
_entity_poly.pdbx_strand_id
1 'polypeptide(L)'
;MSINVTKEIQKKQNRMKETWNFKLMDLLKNARLGNTKELNQFLEKYSPFAAANENYSALLLLRNFQVEHWNDERRILNSHPEGENFQWGITIARSSEDISSESHIYLPNSLNYKKLKIIGNEIEIITDKKSIKTNITELFRKLKFFKLSITEQEIENAFDTLSNEQYEEPKKLEVKHQTIHIPSTGILTYNDKLKWYEGKFNTENQIIEVSVYNAEPDDFDKLLPFVDKQMSSKFYDKILLKMESKMIALKNDLWLGEDEETGEDEPPITVEDFRKRVSVTSIVFYEDCSSTIYCSDDDIFWGHTIDINVDKKGEYKDVNLAG
;
A
#
# COMPACT_ATOMS: atom_id res chain seq x y z
N MET A 1 -43.10 -15.00 -1.46
CA MET A 1 -42.37 -13.73 -1.71
C MET A 1 -40.86 -13.90 -1.77
N SER A 2 -40.26 -14.86 -1.04
CA SER A 2 -38.80 -15.04 -0.93
C SER A 2 -38.10 -15.50 -2.22
N ILE A 3 -38.73 -16.33 -3.05
CA ILE A 3 -38.13 -16.91 -4.27
C ILE A 3 -37.85 -15.85 -5.36
N ASN A 4 -38.66 -14.80 -5.44
CA ASN A 4 -38.49 -13.75 -6.45
C ASN A 4 -37.35 -12.78 -6.10
N VAL A 5 -37.10 -12.53 -4.81
CA VAL A 5 -36.02 -11.66 -4.34
C VAL A 5 -34.66 -12.31 -4.63
N THR A 6 -34.52 -13.62 -4.39
CA THR A 6 -33.29 -14.37 -4.66
C THR A 6 -32.94 -14.38 -6.16
N LYS A 7 -33.93 -14.56 -7.05
CA LYS A 7 -33.71 -14.52 -8.51
C LYS A 7 -33.26 -13.14 -9.01
N GLU A 8 -33.78 -12.06 -8.42
CA GLU A 8 -33.43 -10.70 -8.82
C GLU A 8 -32.00 -10.31 -8.37
N ILE A 9 -31.58 -10.79 -7.20
CA ILE A 9 -30.20 -10.65 -6.71
C ILE A 9 -29.24 -11.45 -7.60
N GLN A 10 -29.55 -12.70 -7.92
CA GLN A 10 -28.71 -13.53 -8.80
C GLN A 10 -28.54 -12.92 -10.20
N LYS A 11 -29.61 -12.34 -10.76
CA LYS A 11 -29.57 -11.67 -12.06
C LYS A 11 -28.72 -10.39 -12.02
N LYS A 12 -28.75 -9.65 -10.92
CA LYS A 12 -27.90 -8.48 -10.69
C LYS A 12 -26.43 -8.87 -10.52
N GLN A 13 -26.14 -9.95 -9.78
CA GLN A 13 -24.79 -10.51 -9.65
C GLN A 13 -24.21 -10.94 -11.01
N ASN A 14 -24.99 -11.68 -11.82
CA ASN A 14 -24.56 -12.09 -13.15
C ASN A 14 -24.27 -10.90 -14.08
N ARG A 15 -25.00 -9.79 -13.96
CA ARG A 15 -24.73 -8.56 -14.73
C ARG A 15 -23.40 -7.92 -14.35
N MET A 16 -23.00 -8.00 -13.07
CA MET A 16 -21.73 -7.41 -12.61
C MET A 16 -20.51 -8.26 -12.97
N LYS A 17 -20.68 -9.53 -13.36
CA LYS A 17 -19.57 -10.41 -13.78
C LYS A 17 -18.74 -9.82 -14.91
N GLU A 18 -19.38 -9.22 -15.91
CA GLU A 18 -18.70 -8.64 -17.07
C GLU A 18 -17.83 -7.42 -16.70
N THR A 19 -18.07 -6.78 -15.56
CA THR A 19 -17.30 -5.60 -15.14
C THR A 19 -15.84 -5.91 -14.85
N TRP A 20 -15.51 -7.18 -14.58
CA TRP A 20 -14.15 -7.66 -14.37
C TRP A 20 -13.30 -7.65 -15.65
N ASN A 21 -13.92 -7.53 -16.83
CA ASN A 21 -13.22 -7.45 -18.11
C ASN A 21 -12.84 -6.01 -18.50
N PHE A 22 -13.21 -5.01 -17.69
CA PHE A 22 -12.94 -3.61 -17.99
C PHE A 22 -11.72 -3.09 -17.23
N LYS A 23 -10.89 -2.32 -17.92
CA LYS A 23 -9.81 -1.54 -17.29
C LYS A 23 -10.39 -0.23 -16.76
N LEU A 24 -10.91 -0.26 -15.52
CA LEU A 24 -11.64 0.86 -14.93
C LEU A 24 -10.80 2.15 -14.86
N MET A 25 -9.50 2.01 -14.58
CA MET A 25 -8.56 3.14 -14.58
C MET A 25 -8.45 3.79 -15.96
N ASP A 26 -8.42 3.01 -17.04
CA ASP A 26 -8.33 3.55 -18.41
C ASP A 26 -9.63 4.25 -18.80
N LEU A 27 -10.79 3.67 -18.47
CA LEU A 27 -12.09 4.32 -18.67
C LEU A 27 -12.15 5.68 -17.99
N LEU A 28 -11.72 5.74 -16.73
CA LEU A 28 -11.75 6.95 -15.93
C LEU A 28 -10.74 8.00 -16.44
N LYS A 29 -9.51 7.56 -16.75
CA LYS A 29 -8.46 8.42 -17.31
C LYS A 29 -8.87 9.02 -18.65
N ASN A 30 -9.44 8.22 -19.56
CA ASN A 30 -9.90 8.69 -20.87
C ASN A 30 -11.02 9.72 -20.72
N ALA A 31 -11.97 9.49 -19.81
CA ALA A 31 -13.03 10.44 -19.52
C ALA A 31 -12.49 11.77 -18.96
N ARG A 32 -11.53 11.72 -18.04
CA ARG A 32 -10.85 12.90 -17.50
C ARG A 32 -10.11 13.70 -18.59
N LEU A 33 -9.55 13.02 -19.58
CA LEU A 33 -8.90 13.63 -20.75
C LEU A 33 -9.91 14.11 -21.83
N GLY A 34 -11.21 14.04 -21.55
CA GLY A 34 -12.27 14.57 -22.42
C GLY A 34 -13.00 13.53 -23.27
N ASN A 35 -12.53 12.27 -23.33
CA ASN A 35 -13.22 11.20 -24.05
C ASN A 35 -14.13 10.39 -23.12
N THR A 36 -15.36 10.88 -22.94
CA THR A 36 -16.32 10.34 -21.96
C THR A 36 -17.20 9.22 -22.49
N LYS A 37 -17.17 8.93 -23.79
CA LYS A 37 -18.13 8.03 -24.46
C LYS A 37 -18.16 6.64 -23.84
N GLU A 38 -17.00 6.02 -23.67
CA GLU A 38 -16.89 4.65 -23.17
C GLU A 38 -17.29 4.54 -21.69
N LEU A 39 -16.86 5.52 -20.87
CA LEU A 39 -17.26 5.59 -19.48
C LEU A 39 -18.77 5.79 -19.34
N ASN A 40 -19.38 6.67 -20.13
CA ASN A 40 -20.83 6.89 -20.08
C ASN A 40 -21.61 5.63 -20.46
N GLN A 41 -21.18 4.91 -21.51
CA GLN A 41 -21.76 3.62 -21.88
C GLN A 41 -21.61 2.58 -20.76
N PHE A 42 -20.45 2.54 -20.10
CA PHE A 42 -20.23 1.68 -18.94
C PHE A 42 -21.18 2.04 -17.79
N LEU A 43 -21.29 3.32 -17.43
CA LEU A 43 -22.16 3.79 -16.35
C LEU A 43 -23.64 3.51 -16.65
N GLU A 44 -24.11 3.75 -17.87
CA GLU A 44 -25.47 3.40 -18.31
C GLU A 44 -25.71 1.89 -18.19
N LYS A 45 -24.73 1.08 -18.65
CA LYS A 45 -24.82 -0.38 -18.63
C LYS A 45 -24.75 -0.98 -17.21
N TYR A 46 -24.12 -0.35 -16.24
CA TYR A 46 -23.95 -0.92 -14.89
C TYR A 46 -24.62 -0.11 -13.77
N SER A 47 -25.33 0.96 -14.11
CA SER A 47 -26.26 1.62 -13.19
C SER A 47 -27.31 0.64 -12.66
N PRO A 48 -27.68 0.69 -11.36
CA PRO A 48 -27.29 1.71 -10.35
C PRO A 48 -26.05 1.36 -9.51
N PHE A 49 -25.22 0.42 -9.95
CA PHE A 49 -24.09 -0.12 -9.17
C PHE A 49 -22.73 0.44 -9.57
N ALA A 50 -22.68 1.26 -10.63
CA ALA A 50 -21.51 2.02 -11.04
C ALA A 50 -21.83 3.52 -11.00
N ALA A 51 -20.92 4.33 -10.46
CA ALA A 51 -21.06 5.78 -10.41
C ALA A 51 -19.68 6.45 -10.48
N ALA A 52 -19.55 7.50 -11.29
CA ALA A 52 -18.36 8.36 -11.33
C ALA A 52 -18.74 9.79 -10.93
N ASN A 53 -17.78 10.52 -10.35
CA ASN A 53 -17.99 11.93 -10.06
C ASN A 53 -17.78 12.81 -11.30
N GLU A 54 -18.25 14.05 -11.20
CA GLU A 54 -18.43 14.98 -12.31
C GLU A 54 -17.11 15.35 -12.99
N ASN A 55 -16.00 15.34 -12.24
CA ASN A 55 -14.66 15.64 -12.75
C ASN A 55 -13.88 14.38 -13.16
N TYR A 56 -14.50 13.20 -13.13
CA TYR A 56 -13.87 11.91 -13.47
C TYR A 56 -12.59 11.62 -12.67
N SER A 57 -12.51 12.11 -11.43
CA SER A 57 -11.41 11.78 -10.52
C SER A 57 -11.64 10.47 -9.76
N ALA A 58 -12.89 10.01 -9.68
CA ALA A 58 -13.27 8.76 -9.04
C ALA A 58 -14.39 8.03 -9.79
N LEU A 59 -14.23 6.71 -9.93
CA LEU A 59 -15.26 5.76 -10.36
C LEU A 59 -15.40 4.70 -9.27
N LEU A 60 -16.64 4.51 -8.81
CA LEU A 60 -17.02 3.51 -7.83
C LEU A 60 -17.86 2.42 -8.49
N LEU A 61 -17.56 1.17 -8.12
CA LEU A 61 -18.24 0.00 -8.66
C LEU A 61 -18.55 -0.99 -7.54
N LEU A 62 -19.83 -1.15 -7.23
CA LEU A 62 -20.31 -2.12 -6.28
C LEU A 62 -20.34 -3.52 -6.91
N ARG A 63 -19.50 -4.44 -6.45
CA ARG A 63 -19.37 -5.79 -7.03
C ARG A 63 -19.01 -6.85 -5.98
N ASN A 64 -19.06 -8.11 -6.40
CA ASN A 64 -18.67 -9.25 -5.57
C ASN A 64 -17.24 -9.67 -5.89
N PHE A 65 -16.51 -10.02 -4.84
CA PHE A 65 -15.11 -10.45 -4.89
C PHE A 65 -15.01 -11.93 -4.49
N GLN A 66 -14.10 -12.66 -5.15
CA GLN A 66 -13.69 -13.99 -4.72
C GLN A 66 -13.08 -13.90 -3.31
N VAL A 67 -13.39 -14.89 -2.48
CA VAL A 67 -12.88 -15.00 -1.12
C VAL A 67 -12.02 -16.25 -1.02
N GLU A 68 -10.84 -16.11 -0.45
CA GLU A 68 -10.00 -17.24 -0.03
C GLU A 68 -9.79 -17.23 1.47
N HIS A 69 -9.62 -18.43 2.02
CA HIS A 69 -9.27 -18.64 3.42
C HIS A 69 -7.85 -19.17 3.50
N TRP A 70 -6.95 -18.44 4.14
CA TRP A 70 -5.59 -18.91 4.42
C TRP A 70 -5.40 -18.96 5.93
N ASN A 71 -5.17 -20.14 6.52
CA ASN A 71 -5.05 -20.30 7.98
C ASN A 71 -6.23 -19.69 8.76
N ASP A 72 -7.47 -19.97 8.33
CA ASP A 72 -8.72 -19.37 8.84
C ASP A 72 -8.92 -17.86 8.56
N GLU A 73 -8.03 -17.23 7.80
CA GLU A 73 -8.08 -15.81 7.45
C GLU A 73 -8.86 -15.53 6.17
N ARG A 74 -9.87 -14.67 6.23
CA ARG A 74 -10.65 -14.24 5.07
C ARG A 74 -9.91 -13.15 4.26
N ARG A 75 -9.60 -13.42 2.99
CA ARG A 75 -9.03 -12.43 2.05
C ARG A 75 -9.91 -12.26 0.81
N ILE A 76 -10.04 -11.02 0.32
CA ILE A 76 -10.62 -10.77 -1.01
C ILE A 76 -9.55 -10.85 -2.07
N LEU A 77 -9.82 -11.60 -3.13
CA LEU A 77 -9.04 -11.57 -4.36
C LEU A 77 -9.61 -10.56 -5.33
N ASN A 78 -8.75 -9.97 -6.16
CA ASN A 78 -9.16 -9.06 -7.23
C ASN A 78 -9.69 -9.83 -8.44
N SER A 79 -10.71 -10.67 -8.22
CA SER A 79 -11.36 -11.47 -9.25
C SER A 79 -12.84 -11.71 -8.94
N HIS A 80 -13.57 -12.09 -9.98
CA HIS A 80 -14.97 -12.51 -9.86
C HIS A 80 -15.07 -13.81 -9.05
N PRO A 81 -16.04 -13.95 -8.12
CA PRO A 81 -16.23 -15.17 -7.38
C PRO A 81 -16.60 -16.37 -8.28
N GLU A 82 -15.99 -17.52 -8.06
CA GLU A 82 -16.30 -18.75 -8.81
C GLU A 82 -17.49 -19.53 -8.22
N GLY A 83 -17.86 -19.25 -6.97
CA GLY A 83 -18.93 -19.93 -6.25
C GLY A 83 -19.81 -19.01 -5.40
N GLU A 84 -20.56 -19.61 -4.48
CA GLU A 84 -21.47 -18.88 -3.59
C GLU A 84 -20.74 -18.17 -2.44
N ASN A 85 -19.47 -18.51 -2.19
CA ASN A 85 -18.64 -17.80 -1.22
C ASN A 85 -18.05 -16.54 -1.88
N PHE A 86 -18.59 -15.38 -1.52
CA PHE A 86 -18.14 -14.10 -2.04
C PHE A 86 -18.14 -13.02 -0.95
N GLN A 87 -17.50 -11.91 -1.25
CA GLN A 87 -17.53 -10.69 -0.44
C GLN A 87 -18.15 -9.55 -1.26
N TRP A 88 -19.15 -8.87 -0.73
CA TRP A 88 -19.56 -7.58 -1.25
C TRP A 88 -18.46 -6.55 -1.02
N GLY A 89 -18.24 -5.68 -2.00
CA GLY A 89 -17.31 -4.57 -1.85
C GLY A 89 -17.56 -3.48 -2.87
N ILE A 90 -16.74 -2.44 -2.78
CA ILE A 90 -16.65 -1.38 -3.80
C ILE A 90 -15.24 -1.39 -4.36
N THR A 91 -15.13 -1.50 -5.68
CA THR A 91 -13.91 -1.10 -6.39
C THR A 91 -13.93 0.40 -6.59
N ILE A 92 -12.84 1.04 -6.18
CA ILE A 92 -12.62 2.48 -6.27
C ILE A 92 -11.45 2.68 -7.24
N ALA A 93 -11.76 3.10 -8.46
CA ALA A 93 -10.77 3.59 -9.40
C ALA A 93 -10.61 5.10 -9.19
N ARG A 94 -9.37 5.58 -9.12
CA ARG A 94 -9.03 7.00 -9.01
C ARG A 94 -8.11 7.40 -10.15
N SER A 95 -8.31 8.59 -10.68
CA SER A 95 -7.45 9.19 -11.71
C SER A 95 -7.12 10.63 -11.34
N SER A 96 -5.82 10.93 -11.25
CA SER A 96 -5.26 12.29 -11.20
C SER A 96 -4.32 12.50 -12.39
N GLU A 97 -3.68 13.67 -12.46
CA GLU A 97 -2.69 13.99 -13.50
C GLU A 97 -1.52 12.99 -13.51
N ASP A 98 -1.00 12.68 -12.33
CA ASP A 98 0.23 11.90 -12.19
C ASP A 98 -0.01 10.43 -11.84
N ILE A 99 -1.17 10.10 -11.25
CA ILE A 99 -1.39 8.78 -10.63
C ILE A 99 -2.78 8.27 -10.99
N SER A 100 -2.86 7.01 -11.43
CA SER A 100 -4.10 6.25 -11.50
C SER A 100 -3.98 5.05 -10.59
N SER A 101 -5.03 4.75 -9.84
CA SER A 101 -5.03 3.64 -8.89
C SER A 101 -6.38 2.94 -8.88
N GLU A 102 -6.35 1.65 -8.58
CA GLU A 102 -7.54 0.86 -8.27
C GLU A 102 -7.37 0.30 -6.85
N SER A 103 -8.43 0.31 -6.06
CA SER A 103 -8.44 -0.26 -4.72
C SER A 103 -9.81 -0.83 -4.41
N HIS A 104 -9.87 -1.71 -3.42
CA HIS A 104 -11.09 -2.40 -3.04
C HIS A 104 -11.34 -2.22 -1.54
N ILE A 105 -12.62 -2.13 -1.18
CA ILE A 105 -13.06 -2.09 0.21
C ILE A 105 -14.11 -3.16 0.47
N TYR A 106 -14.17 -3.59 1.73
CA TYR A 106 -15.14 -4.57 2.20
C TYR A 106 -16.48 -3.90 2.49
N LEU A 107 -17.57 -4.63 2.26
CA LEU A 107 -18.93 -4.21 2.60
C LEU A 107 -19.69 -5.38 3.25
N PRO A 108 -20.61 -5.15 4.20
CA PRO A 108 -21.36 -6.24 4.82
C PRO A 108 -22.11 -7.14 3.82
N ASN A 109 -21.95 -8.44 3.93
CA ASN A 109 -22.67 -9.45 3.17
C ASN A 109 -24.13 -9.63 3.61
N SER A 110 -24.46 -9.25 4.83
CA SER A 110 -25.83 -9.33 5.38
C SER A 110 -26.80 -8.28 4.82
N LEU A 111 -26.31 -7.36 3.98
CA LEU A 111 -27.07 -6.26 3.38
C LEU A 111 -27.33 -6.49 1.89
N ASN A 112 -28.45 -5.94 1.40
CA ASN A 112 -28.80 -5.98 -0.02
C ASN A 112 -28.66 -4.60 -0.64
N TYR A 113 -27.57 -4.39 -1.36
CA TYR A 113 -27.25 -3.12 -2.00
C TYR A 113 -28.18 -2.83 -3.19
N LYS A 114 -28.67 -1.59 -3.24
CA LYS A 114 -29.61 -1.13 -4.26
C LYS A 114 -29.03 -0.11 -5.21
N LYS A 115 -28.17 0.78 -4.71
CA LYS A 115 -27.64 1.89 -5.50
C LYS A 115 -26.39 2.48 -4.86
N LEU A 116 -25.50 2.96 -5.71
CA LEU A 116 -24.36 3.77 -5.35
C LEU A 116 -24.48 5.15 -6.02
N LYS A 117 -24.10 6.21 -5.31
CA LYS A 117 -23.98 7.56 -5.86
C LYS A 117 -22.67 8.18 -5.42
N ILE A 118 -22.15 9.08 -6.23
CA ILE A 118 -21.07 9.98 -5.86
C ILE A 118 -21.35 11.36 -6.48
N ILE A 119 -21.21 12.42 -5.68
CA ILE A 119 -21.34 13.83 -6.09
C ILE A 119 -20.17 14.57 -5.44
N GLY A 120 -19.26 15.11 -6.24
CA GLY A 120 -17.97 15.60 -5.76
C GLY A 120 -17.20 14.49 -5.01
N ASN A 121 -17.10 14.64 -3.69
CA ASN A 121 -16.46 13.67 -2.78
C ASN A 121 -17.46 12.92 -1.89
N GLU A 122 -18.73 13.34 -1.86
CA GLU A 122 -19.76 12.68 -1.06
C GLU A 122 -20.26 11.43 -1.80
N ILE A 123 -20.25 10.30 -1.09
CA ILE A 123 -20.72 9.00 -1.55
C ILE A 123 -21.99 8.65 -0.78
N GLU A 124 -23.00 8.13 -1.48
CA GLU A 124 -24.19 7.57 -0.86
C GLU A 124 -24.32 6.08 -1.22
N ILE A 125 -24.26 5.21 -0.20
CA ILE A 125 -24.45 3.76 -0.33
C ILE A 125 -25.88 3.43 0.13
N ILE A 126 -26.71 2.97 -0.78
CA ILE A 126 -28.12 2.68 -0.51
C ILE A 126 -28.34 1.17 -0.50
N THR A 127 -28.87 0.68 0.62
CA THR A 127 -29.27 -0.71 0.84
C THR A 127 -30.79 -0.82 0.95
N ASP A 128 -31.31 -2.02 1.13
CA ASP A 128 -32.70 -2.26 1.49
C ASP A 128 -33.07 -1.78 2.90
N LYS A 129 -32.10 -1.72 3.82
CA LYS A 129 -32.34 -1.33 5.23
C LYS A 129 -32.07 0.15 5.50
N LYS A 130 -31.09 0.74 4.83
CA LYS A 130 -30.61 2.11 5.12
C LYS A 130 -29.87 2.77 3.95
N SER A 131 -29.78 4.08 4.02
CA SER A 131 -28.86 4.90 3.21
C SER A 131 -27.78 5.48 4.11
N ILE A 132 -26.52 5.36 3.70
CA ILE A 132 -25.36 5.88 4.42
C ILE A 132 -24.61 6.84 3.52
N LYS A 133 -24.26 8.00 4.07
CA LYS A 133 -23.36 8.97 3.45
C LYS A 133 -21.94 8.78 3.97
N THR A 134 -20.97 8.89 3.08
CA THR A 134 -19.55 8.73 3.38
C THR A 134 -18.69 9.46 2.33
N ASN A 135 -17.38 9.27 2.36
CA ASN A 135 -16.44 9.72 1.34
C ASN A 135 -15.31 8.69 1.17
N ILE A 136 -14.51 8.82 0.10
CA ILE A 136 -13.45 7.84 -0.23
C ILE A 136 -12.43 7.69 0.92
N THR A 137 -12.08 8.78 1.60
CA THR A 137 -11.10 8.76 2.69
C THR A 137 -11.62 7.96 3.87
N GLU A 138 -12.86 8.20 4.29
CA GLU A 138 -13.51 7.44 5.35
C GLU A 138 -13.65 5.96 4.98
N LEU A 139 -14.07 5.65 3.74
CA LEU A 139 -14.15 4.27 3.24
C LEU A 139 -12.81 3.55 3.35
N PHE A 140 -11.70 4.18 2.94
CA PHE A 140 -10.39 3.55 3.08
C PHE A 140 -9.99 3.38 4.54
N ARG A 141 -10.22 4.36 5.40
CA ARG A 141 -9.83 4.27 6.81
C ARG A 141 -10.60 3.19 7.58
N LYS A 142 -11.90 3.04 7.30
CA LYS A 142 -12.77 2.14 8.06
C LYS A 142 -12.96 0.78 7.39
N LEU A 143 -12.87 0.68 6.06
CA LEU A 143 -13.26 -0.51 5.29
C LEU A 143 -12.16 -1.04 4.35
N LYS A 144 -10.98 -0.42 4.29
CA LYS A 144 -9.78 -1.02 3.68
C LYS A 144 -8.96 -1.68 4.78
N PHE A 145 -9.28 -2.92 5.08
CA PHE A 145 -8.59 -3.67 6.11
C PHE A 145 -7.24 -4.19 5.58
N PHE A 146 -6.16 -3.79 6.25
CA PHE A 146 -4.80 -4.28 6.01
C PHE A 146 -4.41 -5.40 6.99
N LYS A 147 -5.30 -5.74 7.94
CA LYS A 147 -5.07 -6.82 8.90
C LYS A 147 -5.28 -8.18 8.24
N LEU A 148 -4.50 -9.15 8.70
CA LEU A 148 -4.45 -10.51 8.15
C LEU A 148 -5.77 -11.27 8.36
N SER A 149 -6.50 -11.07 9.46
CA SER A 149 -7.83 -11.66 9.68
C SER A 149 -8.92 -10.60 9.93
N ILE A 150 -10.09 -10.80 9.32
CA ILE A 150 -11.28 -9.97 9.54
C ILE A 150 -12.56 -10.80 9.57
N THR A 151 -13.43 -10.47 10.52
CA THR A 151 -14.76 -11.06 10.69
C THR A 151 -15.86 -10.22 10.01
N GLU A 152 -16.98 -10.85 9.67
CA GLU A 152 -18.15 -10.16 9.14
C GLU A 152 -18.69 -9.09 10.11
N GLN A 153 -18.66 -9.38 11.42
CA GLN A 153 -19.12 -8.44 12.45
C GLN A 153 -18.25 -7.16 12.50
N GLU A 154 -16.95 -7.27 12.27
CA GLU A 154 -16.06 -6.10 12.19
C GLU A 154 -16.35 -5.24 10.96
N ILE A 155 -16.66 -5.86 9.82
CA ILE A 155 -17.07 -5.16 8.61
C ILE A 155 -18.40 -4.43 8.84
N GLU A 156 -19.37 -5.10 9.47
CA GLU A 156 -20.67 -4.51 9.86
C GLU A 156 -20.48 -3.32 10.80
N ASN A 157 -19.71 -3.48 11.88
CA ASN A 157 -19.45 -2.41 12.84
C ASN A 157 -18.77 -1.21 12.16
N ALA A 158 -17.76 -1.44 11.32
CA ALA A 158 -17.09 -0.38 10.60
C ALA A 158 -18.03 0.35 9.63
N PHE A 159 -18.83 -0.40 8.87
CA PHE A 159 -19.81 0.15 7.93
C PHE A 159 -20.89 0.98 8.64
N ASP A 160 -21.33 0.54 9.83
CA ASP A 160 -22.36 1.21 10.61
C ASP A 160 -21.89 2.53 11.23
N THR A 161 -20.57 2.71 11.36
CA THR A 161 -19.96 3.94 11.88
C THR A 161 -19.61 4.96 10.78
N LEU A 162 -19.90 4.67 9.51
CA LEU A 162 -19.72 5.64 8.43
C LEU A 162 -20.65 6.84 8.63
N SER A 163 -20.09 8.05 8.60
CA SER A 163 -20.84 9.28 8.90
C SER A 163 -20.49 10.45 7.98
N ASN A 164 -19.76 10.20 6.89
CA ASN A 164 -19.17 11.23 6.04
C ASN A 164 -18.23 12.16 6.81
N GLU A 165 -17.48 11.57 7.75
CA GLU A 165 -16.45 12.28 8.50
C GLU A 165 -15.43 12.89 7.52
N GLN A 166 -15.28 14.21 7.56
CA GLN A 166 -14.26 14.90 6.78
C GLN A 166 -12.93 14.76 7.51
N TYR A 167 -11.99 14.04 6.91
CA TYR A 167 -10.62 13.97 7.40
C TYR A 167 -9.86 15.15 6.81
N GLU A 168 -9.43 16.06 7.66
CA GLU A 168 -8.40 17.01 7.26
C GLU A 168 -7.15 16.20 6.90
N GLU A 169 -6.66 16.35 5.67
CA GLU A 169 -5.33 15.86 5.36
C GLU A 169 -4.37 16.49 6.38
N PRO A 170 -3.47 15.71 7.00
CA PRO A 170 -2.47 16.30 7.89
C PRO A 170 -1.81 17.44 7.14
N LYS A 171 -1.74 18.62 7.78
CA LYS A 171 -1.16 19.81 7.15
C LYS A 171 0.18 19.42 6.55
N LYS A 172 0.32 19.64 5.25
CA LYS A 172 1.62 19.47 4.59
C LYS A 172 2.59 20.40 5.29
N LEU A 173 3.57 19.81 5.96
CA LEU A 173 4.67 20.53 6.57
C LEU A 173 5.27 21.49 5.55
N GLU A 174 5.30 22.78 5.88
CA GLU A 174 5.92 23.78 5.03
C GLU A 174 7.42 23.52 4.92
N VAL A 175 7.92 23.51 3.69
CA VAL A 175 9.33 23.28 3.40
C VAL A 175 10.04 24.62 3.55
N LYS A 176 10.74 24.80 4.67
CA LYS A 176 11.44 26.06 4.96
C LYS A 176 12.66 26.27 4.06
N HIS A 177 13.36 25.19 3.71
CA HIS A 177 14.57 25.22 2.90
C HIS A 177 14.52 24.15 1.83
N GLN A 178 14.91 24.49 0.60
CA GLN A 178 15.00 23.51 -0.50
C GLN A 178 16.19 22.56 -0.34
N THR A 179 17.18 22.96 0.45
CA THR A 179 18.36 22.16 0.77
C THR A 179 18.68 22.24 2.25
N ILE A 180 19.27 21.17 2.77
CA ILE A 180 19.83 21.11 4.12
C ILE A 180 21.27 20.62 4.06
N HIS A 181 22.08 21.02 5.02
CA HIS A 181 23.47 20.59 5.14
C HIS A 181 23.66 19.82 6.44
N ILE A 182 24.13 18.58 6.32
CA ILE A 182 24.48 17.72 7.45
C ILE A 182 25.98 17.44 7.33
N PRO A 183 26.81 17.78 8.33
CA PRO A 183 28.27 17.68 8.22
C PRO A 183 28.78 16.32 7.72
N SER A 184 28.21 15.22 8.20
CA SER A 184 28.61 13.87 7.83
C SER A 184 28.12 13.39 6.48
N THR A 185 27.05 13.97 5.89
CA THR A 185 26.49 13.51 4.60
C THR A 185 26.53 14.55 3.50
N GLY A 186 26.90 15.80 3.82
CA GLY A 186 26.90 16.92 2.89
C GLY A 186 25.52 17.54 2.68
N ILE A 187 25.24 17.98 1.45
CA ILE A 187 24.01 18.67 1.09
C ILE A 187 22.96 17.66 0.65
N LEU A 188 21.77 17.72 1.26
CA LEU A 188 20.57 16.99 0.82
C LEU A 188 19.58 17.98 0.19
N THR A 189 18.89 17.54 -0.86
CA THR A 189 17.89 18.35 -1.59
C THR A 189 16.49 17.83 -1.32
N TYR A 190 15.54 18.73 -1.14
CA TYR A 190 14.16 18.34 -0.91
C TYR A 190 13.52 17.75 -2.18
N ASN A 191 12.89 16.59 -2.05
CA ASN A 191 12.12 15.94 -3.09
C ASN A 191 10.62 16.20 -2.86
N ASP A 192 10.04 17.06 -3.70
CA ASP A 192 8.63 17.43 -3.60
C ASP A 192 7.66 16.25 -3.77
N LYS A 193 8.05 15.18 -4.47
CA LYS A 193 7.18 14.01 -4.68
C LYS A 193 7.19 13.09 -3.47
N LEU A 194 8.38 12.85 -2.91
CA LEU A 194 8.60 11.89 -1.82
C LEU A 194 8.54 12.54 -0.43
N LYS A 195 8.50 13.88 -0.37
CA LYS A 195 8.34 14.68 0.85
C LYS A 195 9.46 14.47 1.89
N TRP A 196 10.68 14.22 1.42
CA TRP A 196 11.89 14.12 2.22
C TRP A 196 13.06 14.85 1.56
N TYR A 197 14.15 15.06 2.30
CA TYR A 197 15.44 15.48 1.75
C TYR A 197 16.25 14.25 1.36
N GLU A 198 16.89 14.26 0.19
CA GLU A 198 17.68 13.14 -0.29
C GLU A 198 19.03 13.57 -0.88
N GLY A 199 20.00 12.68 -0.85
CA GLY A 199 21.33 12.89 -1.40
C GLY A 199 22.17 11.62 -1.42
N LYS A 200 23.33 11.70 -2.09
CA LYS A 200 24.26 10.58 -2.25
C LYS A 200 25.50 10.80 -1.41
N PHE A 201 25.80 9.83 -0.57
CA PHE A 201 26.93 9.84 0.33
C PHE A 201 27.97 8.81 -0.12
N ASN A 202 29.15 9.28 -0.50
CA ASN A 202 30.25 8.42 -0.91
C ASN A 202 31.02 7.95 0.32
N THR A 203 31.06 6.63 0.53
CA THR A 203 31.98 5.98 1.47
C THR A 203 33.22 5.50 0.70
N GLU A 204 34.19 4.94 1.41
CA GLU A 204 35.40 4.35 0.78
C GLU A 204 35.06 3.21 -0.20
N ASN A 205 33.98 2.46 0.05
CA ASN A 205 33.69 1.21 -0.65
C ASN A 205 32.39 1.23 -1.47
N GLN A 206 31.50 2.21 -1.23
CA GLN A 206 30.17 2.25 -1.85
C GLN A 206 29.54 3.66 -1.77
N ILE A 207 28.51 3.87 -2.58
CA ILE A 207 27.64 5.04 -2.51
C ILE A 207 26.38 4.65 -1.75
N ILE A 208 26.04 5.40 -0.71
CA ILE A 208 24.82 5.21 0.08
C ILE A 208 23.87 6.37 -0.23
N GLU A 209 22.64 6.05 -0.60
CA GLU A 209 21.58 7.05 -0.71
C GLU A 209 21.01 7.36 0.68
N VAL A 210 20.99 8.63 1.06
CA VAL A 210 20.51 9.06 2.39
C VAL A 210 19.26 9.90 2.19
N SER A 211 18.18 9.51 2.85
CA SER A 211 16.91 10.25 2.90
C SER A 211 16.57 10.64 4.33
N VAL A 212 16.09 11.88 4.52
CA VAL A 212 15.71 12.43 5.82
C VAL A 212 14.31 13.03 5.68
N TYR A 213 13.34 12.50 6.43
CA TYR A 213 11.97 13.01 6.41
C TYR A 213 11.91 14.50 6.74
N ASN A 214 11.02 15.22 6.04
CA ASN A 214 10.68 16.57 6.46
C ASN A 214 9.78 16.48 7.70
N ALA A 215 10.20 17.13 8.78
CA ALA A 215 9.55 17.06 10.08
C ALA A 215 9.16 18.46 10.57
N GLU A 216 8.33 18.52 11.61
CA GLU A 216 8.07 19.78 12.33
C GLU A 216 9.39 20.34 12.90
N PRO A 217 9.51 21.67 13.07
CA PRO A 217 10.77 22.30 13.47
C PRO A 217 11.44 21.68 14.71
N ASP A 218 10.65 21.41 15.76
CA ASP A 218 11.15 20.85 17.01
C ASP A 218 11.69 19.41 16.86
N ASP A 219 11.16 18.65 15.92
CA ASP A 219 11.62 17.29 15.63
C ASP A 219 12.78 17.31 14.64
N PHE A 220 12.79 18.25 13.70
CA PHE A 220 13.91 18.49 12.79
C PHE A 220 15.19 18.90 13.54
N ASP A 221 15.06 19.73 14.58
CA ASP A 221 16.15 20.15 15.46
C ASP A 221 16.78 18.97 16.24
N LYS A 222 16.04 17.87 16.44
CA LYS A 222 16.55 16.62 17.02
C LYS A 222 17.07 15.66 15.95
N LEU A 223 16.38 15.60 14.82
CA LEU A 223 16.64 14.67 13.73
C LEU A 223 17.98 14.96 13.06
N LEU A 224 18.29 16.21 12.71
CA LEU A 224 19.53 16.51 12.00
C LEU A 224 20.79 16.14 12.81
N PRO A 225 20.90 16.49 14.11
CA PRO A 225 22.01 16.00 14.94
C PRO A 225 22.03 14.48 15.11
N PHE A 226 20.86 13.83 15.15
CA PHE A 226 20.78 12.37 15.19
C PHE A 226 21.35 11.74 13.92
N VAL A 227 20.91 12.20 12.74
CA VAL A 227 21.44 11.75 11.44
C VAL A 227 22.95 11.97 11.40
N ASP A 228 23.41 13.15 11.78
CA ASP A 228 24.83 13.50 11.74
C ASP A 228 25.67 12.56 12.60
N LYS A 229 25.21 12.29 13.84
CA LYS A 229 25.86 11.37 14.77
C LYS A 229 25.89 9.95 14.23
N GLN A 230 24.77 9.44 13.73
CA GLN A 230 24.67 8.07 13.22
C GLN A 230 25.61 7.87 12.02
N MET A 231 25.53 8.76 11.03
CA MET A 231 26.31 8.70 9.81
C MET A 231 27.81 8.89 10.08
N SER A 232 28.19 9.85 10.94
CA SER A 232 29.60 10.02 11.38
C SER A 232 30.18 8.76 12.00
N SER A 233 29.37 8.01 12.74
CA SER A 233 29.80 6.79 13.42
C SER A 233 29.79 5.54 12.55
N LYS A 234 29.38 5.67 11.27
CA LYS A 234 29.10 4.56 10.35
C LYS A 234 28.25 3.47 11.00
N PHE A 235 27.18 3.88 11.69
CA PHE A 235 26.37 2.99 12.53
C PHE A 235 25.90 1.73 11.80
N TYR A 236 25.60 1.87 10.50
CA TYR A 236 25.14 0.81 9.61
C TYR A 236 26.11 -0.39 9.56
N ASP A 237 27.43 -0.19 9.67
CA ASP A 237 28.40 -1.28 9.70
C ASP A 237 28.16 -2.20 10.92
N LYS A 238 27.86 -1.61 12.08
CA LYS A 238 27.55 -2.37 13.31
C LYS A 238 26.18 -3.05 13.21
N ILE A 239 25.24 -2.43 12.52
CA ILE A 239 23.90 -2.97 12.33
C ILE A 239 23.91 -4.19 11.40
N LEU A 240 24.68 -4.14 10.31
CA LEU A 240 24.90 -5.29 9.42
C LEU A 240 25.44 -6.51 10.18
N LEU A 241 26.41 -6.31 11.07
CA LEU A 241 26.95 -7.39 11.90
C LEU A 241 25.91 -8.01 12.84
N LYS A 242 24.92 -7.24 13.30
CA LYS A 242 23.86 -7.74 14.19
C LYS A 242 22.80 -8.56 13.45
N MET A 243 22.47 -8.20 12.21
CA MET A 243 21.45 -8.92 11.43
C MET A 243 21.96 -10.21 10.79
N GLU A 244 23.28 -10.29 10.53
CA GLU A 244 23.93 -11.36 9.77
C GLU A 244 23.48 -12.77 10.16
N SER A 245 23.59 -13.12 11.45
CA SER A 245 23.27 -14.48 11.91
C SER A 245 21.81 -14.87 11.63
N LYS A 246 20.88 -13.92 11.75
CA LYS A 246 19.46 -14.15 11.50
C LYS A 246 19.19 -14.35 10.01
N MET A 247 19.81 -13.55 9.15
CA MET A 247 19.60 -13.63 7.70
C MET A 247 20.28 -14.85 7.07
N ILE A 248 21.46 -15.25 7.55
CA ILE A 248 22.12 -16.49 7.11
C ILE A 248 21.28 -17.71 7.50
N ALA A 249 20.79 -17.76 8.74
CA ALA A 249 19.90 -18.83 9.17
C ALA A 249 18.64 -18.86 8.30
N LEU A 250 18.01 -17.70 8.08
CA LEU A 250 16.84 -17.61 7.21
C LEU A 250 17.12 -18.16 5.80
N LYS A 251 18.23 -17.77 5.18
CA LYS A 251 18.62 -18.27 3.85
C LYS A 251 18.75 -19.80 3.86
N ASN A 252 19.54 -20.32 4.78
CA ASN A 252 19.89 -21.73 4.82
C ASN A 252 18.74 -22.64 5.25
N ASP A 253 17.79 -22.13 6.03
CA ASP A 253 16.66 -22.91 6.53
C ASP A 253 15.47 -22.90 5.56
N LEU A 254 15.24 -21.80 4.83
CA LEU A 254 13.97 -21.57 4.10
C LEU A 254 14.10 -21.08 2.66
N TRP A 255 15.27 -20.63 2.23
CA TRP A 255 15.44 -19.97 0.91
C TRP A 255 16.54 -20.59 0.05
N LEU A 256 16.96 -21.82 0.33
CA LEU A 256 17.79 -22.58 -0.60
C LEU A 256 16.97 -22.94 -1.84
N GLY A 257 17.52 -22.68 -3.02
CA GLY A 257 16.93 -23.05 -4.30
C GLY A 257 17.52 -24.34 -4.86
N GLU A 258 16.99 -24.76 -5.99
CA GLU A 258 17.63 -25.70 -6.90
C GLU A 258 18.19 -24.87 -8.06
N ASP A 259 19.44 -25.12 -8.44
CA ASP A 259 20.04 -24.48 -9.61
C ASP A 259 19.25 -24.86 -10.87
N GLU A 260 18.69 -23.87 -11.56
CA GLU A 260 17.81 -24.13 -12.72
C GLU A 260 18.53 -24.78 -13.91
N GLU A 261 19.86 -24.64 -14.01
CA GLU A 261 20.65 -25.21 -15.10
C GLU A 261 21.16 -26.63 -14.77
N THR A 262 21.56 -26.89 -13.53
CA THR A 262 22.17 -28.18 -13.12
C THR A 262 21.20 -29.10 -12.40
N GLY A 263 20.12 -28.59 -11.81
CA GLY A 263 19.21 -29.34 -10.95
C GLY A 263 19.82 -29.76 -9.61
N GLU A 264 20.89 -29.09 -9.18
CA GLU A 264 21.54 -29.35 -7.89
C GLU A 264 21.02 -28.38 -6.82
N ASP A 265 20.84 -28.88 -5.59
CA ASP A 265 20.48 -28.03 -4.44
C ASP A 265 21.56 -26.97 -4.19
N GLU A 266 21.14 -25.71 -4.03
CA GLU A 266 22.01 -24.60 -3.68
C GLU A 266 22.69 -24.88 -2.32
N PRO A 267 24.02 -24.77 -2.21
CA PRO A 267 24.71 -25.01 -0.94
C PRO A 267 24.36 -23.92 0.08
N PRO A 268 24.36 -24.24 1.38
CA PRO A 268 24.20 -23.25 2.44
C PRO A 268 25.21 -22.10 2.33
N ILE A 269 24.74 -20.86 2.45
CA ILE A 269 25.59 -19.67 2.39
C ILE A 269 26.46 -19.59 3.64
N THR A 270 27.74 -19.24 3.43
CA THR A 270 28.69 -18.97 4.51
C THR A 270 28.61 -17.53 4.98
N VAL A 271 29.13 -17.25 6.18
CA VAL A 271 29.29 -15.87 6.67
C VAL A 271 30.16 -15.02 5.73
N GLU A 272 31.20 -15.61 5.16
CA GLU A 272 32.11 -14.88 4.28
C GLU A 272 31.42 -14.49 2.97
N ASP A 273 30.65 -15.40 2.38
CA ASP A 273 29.91 -15.14 1.14
C ASP A 273 28.77 -14.15 1.36
N PHE A 274 28.04 -14.27 2.48
CA PHE A 274 27.00 -13.32 2.86
C PHE A 274 27.56 -11.89 2.97
N ARG A 275 28.70 -11.71 3.64
CA ARG A 275 29.36 -10.39 3.77
C ARG A 275 29.88 -9.81 2.47
N LYS A 276 30.24 -10.65 1.49
CA LYS A 276 30.69 -10.19 0.17
C LYS A 276 29.53 -9.68 -0.69
N ARG A 277 28.35 -10.27 -0.53
CA ARG A 277 27.17 -10.03 -1.36
C ARG A 277 26.25 -8.95 -0.79
N VAL A 278 26.13 -8.88 0.53
CA VAL A 278 25.23 -7.91 1.18
C VAL A 278 25.91 -6.56 1.40
N SER A 279 25.31 -5.50 0.87
CA SER A 279 25.81 -4.12 0.97
C SER A 279 24.68 -3.10 1.18
N VAL A 280 24.96 -2.03 1.92
CA VAL A 280 23.96 -0.96 2.14
C VAL A 280 23.79 -0.13 0.88
N THR A 281 22.55 0.01 0.42
CA THR A 281 22.20 0.83 -0.74
C THR A 281 21.61 2.16 -0.33
N SER A 282 20.72 2.16 0.67
CA SER A 282 20.10 3.40 1.15
C SER A 282 19.75 3.36 2.64
N ILE A 283 19.63 4.55 3.24
CA ILE A 283 19.24 4.75 4.63
C ILE A 283 18.18 5.85 4.67
N VAL A 284 17.04 5.55 5.28
CA VAL A 284 15.94 6.50 5.45
C VAL A 284 15.79 6.81 6.93
N PHE A 285 15.86 8.10 7.29
CA PHE A 285 15.67 8.61 8.64
C PHE A 285 14.29 9.25 8.79
N TYR A 286 13.55 8.85 9.82
CA TYR A 286 12.19 9.30 10.08
C TYR A 286 12.14 10.43 11.12
N GLU A 287 11.04 11.16 11.14
CA GLU A 287 10.79 12.30 12.05
C GLU A 287 11.04 11.99 13.53
N ASP A 288 10.83 10.74 13.93
CA ASP A 288 10.92 10.30 15.31
C ASP A 288 12.31 9.78 15.71
N CYS A 289 13.32 10.04 14.88
CA CYS A 289 14.71 9.58 15.00
C CYS A 289 14.89 8.05 14.88
N SER A 290 13.91 7.32 14.37
CA SER A 290 14.15 5.96 13.87
C SER A 290 14.72 5.99 12.45
N SER A 291 15.23 4.85 11.97
CA SER A 291 15.66 4.70 10.59
C SER A 291 15.48 3.30 10.04
N THR A 292 15.47 3.20 8.71
CA THR A 292 15.51 1.93 7.98
C THR A 292 16.72 1.92 7.06
N ILE A 293 17.50 0.84 7.13
CA ILE A 293 18.63 0.59 6.23
C ILE A 293 18.17 -0.43 5.20
N TYR A 294 18.30 -0.10 3.92
CA TYR A 294 18.06 -1.03 2.82
C TYR A 294 19.39 -1.58 2.31
N CYS A 295 19.41 -2.88 2.03
CA CYS A 295 20.59 -3.55 1.52
C CYS A 295 20.28 -4.26 0.21
N SER A 296 21.23 -4.17 -0.72
CA SER A 296 21.34 -5.14 -1.80
C SER A 296 21.91 -6.41 -1.21
N ASP A 297 21.28 -7.53 -1.52
CA ASP A 297 21.73 -8.86 -1.13
C ASP A 297 22.34 -9.65 -2.30
N ASP A 298 22.45 -9.02 -3.49
CA ASP A 298 22.93 -9.66 -4.71
C ASP A 298 22.10 -10.90 -5.08
N ASP A 299 20.78 -10.83 -4.86
CA ASP A 299 19.81 -11.87 -5.21
C ASP A 299 19.92 -13.17 -4.36
N ILE A 300 20.39 -13.07 -3.12
CA ILE A 300 20.34 -14.17 -2.15
C ILE A 300 18.88 -14.59 -1.87
N PHE A 301 17.95 -13.63 -1.85
CA PHE A 301 16.54 -13.79 -1.52
C PHE A 301 15.60 -13.55 -2.72
N TRP A 302 15.99 -13.98 -3.91
CA TRP A 302 15.13 -14.04 -5.12
C TRP A 302 14.34 -12.75 -5.38
N GLY A 303 15.06 -11.64 -5.52
CA GLY A 303 14.51 -10.32 -5.83
C GLY A 303 13.95 -9.55 -4.64
N HIS A 304 13.97 -10.10 -3.42
CA HIS A 304 13.60 -9.36 -2.21
C HIS A 304 14.74 -8.44 -1.75
N THR A 305 14.39 -7.30 -1.16
CA THR A 305 15.33 -6.38 -0.53
C THR A 305 15.35 -6.62 0.98
N ILE A 306 16.54 -6.61 1.57
CA ILE A 306 16.69 -6.64 3.04
C ILE A 306 16.44 -5.23 3.59
N ASP A 307 15.46 -5.09 4.48
CA ASP A 307 15.23 -3.86 5.25
C ASP A 307 15.52 -4.08 6.74
N ILE A 308 16.36 -3.23 7.32
CA ILE A 308 16.76 -3.31 8.72
C ILE A 308 16.19 -2.11 9.46
N ASN A 309 15.33 -2.37 10.43
CA ASN A 309 14.72 -1.35 11.27
C ASN A 309 15.66 -1.01 12.44
N VAL A 310 15.84 0.29 12.64
CA VAL A 310 16.71 0.88 13.67
C VAL A 310 15.86 1.80 14.53
N ASP A 311 16.00 1.68 15.85
CA ASP A 311 15.18 2.43 16.79
C ASP A 311 15.65 3.89 16.98
N LYS A 312 14.92 4.62 17.84
CA LYS A 312 15.17 6.04 18.15
C LYS A 312 16.51 6.32 18.83
N LYS A 313 17.22 5.27 19.28
CA LYS A 313 18.55 5.35 19.87
C LYS A 313 19.65 5.04 18.86
N GLY A 314 19.29 4.65 17.63
CA GLY A 314 20.21 4.17 16.62
C GLY A 314 20.62 2.71 16.82
N GLU A 315 19.82 1.92 17.54
CA GLU A 315 20.11 0.52 17.83
C GLU A 315 19.30 -0.41 16.91
N TYR A 316 19.90 -1.55 16.56
CA TYR A 316 19.24 -2.61 15.79
C TYR A 316 17.96 -3.05 16.50
N LYS A 317 16.84 -3.03 15.76
CA LYS A 317 15.54 -3.46 16.26
C LYS A 317 15.11 -4.78 15.62
N ASP A 318 15.04 -4.82 14.29
CA ASP A 318 14.67 -6.02 13.55
C ASP A 318 15.11 -5.95 12.07
N VAL A 319 14.98 -7.06 11.35
CA VAL A 319 15.26 -7.18 9.92
C VAL A 319 14.14 -7.97 9.23
N ASN A 320 13.74 -7.52 8.04
CA ASN A 320 12.73 -8.16 7.19
C ASN A 320 13.21 -8.28 5.74
N LEU A 321 12.40 -8.97 4.94
CA LEU A 321 12.49 -9.00 3.48
C LEU A 321 11.27 -8.27 2.90
N ALA A 322 11.51 -7.31 2.02
CA ALA A 322 10.48 -6.56 1.29
C ALA A 322 10.58 -6.85 -0.21
N GLY A 323 9.45 -7.16 -0.85
CA GLY A 323 9.38 -7.53 -2.28
C GLY A 323 7.96 -7.48 -2.82
#